data_AF-A0A2G5URH7-F1
#
_entry.id   AF-A0A2G5URH7-F1
#
_cell.length_a   1.000
_cell.length_b   1.000
_cell.length_c   1.000
_cell.angle_alpha   90.00
_cell.angle_beta   90.00
_cell.angle_gamma   90.00
#
_symmetry.space_group_name_H-M   'P 1'
#
loop_
_entity.id
_entity.type
_entity.pdbx_description
1 polymer ?
#
loop_
_entity_poly.entity_id
_entity_poly.type
_entity_poly.pdbx_seq_one_letter_code
_entity_poly.pdbx_strand_id
1 'polypeptide(L)'
;MTLPDGSELTTNYYVFHNLEQIRKLKIKYFIYDTQDMKRWQTDFKNVELRQSLVESLYNLDAYQQVYPERKLYIRSIPSKKEKRKEASRVFAEEVLDLIPVVLRQQNTPISENDDRLMKYRSKWETNDKDLENTISLTEFWYILEEFDVDKTRIMICPDPVYELTMPKMVKELTMRTLNVISPWGEQVMRSEQAVFHIFQVVYCSVNWTTDSCRTHDECLKDFKVK
;
A
#
# COMPACT_ATOMS: atom_id res chain seq x y z
N MET A 1 5.41 -12.66 -4.81
CA MET A 1 6.17 -12.13 -5.98
C MET A 1 7.59 -12.64 -5.88
N THR A 2 8.19 -13.13 -6.96
CA THR A 2 9.54 -13.72 -6.94
C THR A 2 10.58 -12.70 -7.43
N LEU A 3 11.64 -12.50 -6.65
CA LEU A 3 12.79 -11.68 -6.97
C LEU A 3 13.77 -12.41 -7.91
N PRO A 4 14.69 -11.69 -8.58
CA PRO A 4 15.68 -12.32 -9.48
C PRO A 4 16.58 -13.36 -8.81
N ASP A 5 16.79 -13.27 -7.50
CA ASP A 5 17.55 -14.23 -6.71
C ASP A 5 16.72 -15.46 -6.28
N GLY A 6 15.46 -15.55 -6.71
CA GLY A 6 14.53 -16.63 -6.39
C GLY A 6 13.81 -16.47 -5.05
N SER A 7 14.11 -15.42 -4.27
CA SER A 7 13.38 -15.15 -3.03
C SER A 7 11.97 -14.63 -3.31
N GLU A 8 11.00 -15.00 -2.48
CA GLU A 8 9.63 -14.52 -2.60
C GLU A 8 9.33 -13.43 -1.57
N LEU A 9 8.69 -12.36 -2.03
CA LEU A 9 8.16 -11.30 -1.18
C LEU A 9 6.73 -11.62 -0.74
N THR A 10 6.47 -11.36 0.54
CA THR A 10 5.16 -11.41 1.19
C THR A 10 4.98 -10.19 2.10
N THR A 11 3.86 -10.12 2.81
CA THR A 11 3.45 -8.96 3.61
C THR A 11 3.08 -9.39 5.02
N ASN A 12 3.23 -8.51 6.01
CA ASN A 12 2.85 -8.79 7.40
C ASN A 12 1.36 -9.10 7.58
N TYR A 13 0.51 -8.57 6.69
CA TYR A 13 -0.91 -8.89 6.69
C TYR A 13 -1.23 -10.35 6.37
N TYR A 14 -0.30 -11.13 5.81
CA TYR A 14 -0.53 -12.57 5.62
C TYR A 14 -0.76 -13.31 6.95
N VAL A 15 -0.18 -12.81 8.05
CA VAL A 15 -0.33 -13.38 9.39
C VAL A 15 -1.66 -12.95 10.05
N PHE A 16 -2.23 -11.83 9.61
CA PHE A 16 -3.45 -11.26 10.17
C PHE A 16 -4.65 -11.55 9.25
N HIS A 17 -5.51 -12.48 9.64
CA HIS A 17 -6.66 -12.87 8.82
C HIS A 17 -7.90 -11.98 9.00
N ASN A 18 -7.83 -10.94 9.84
CA ASN A 18 -8.96 -10.08 10.16
C ASN A 18 -8.63 -8.58 9.98
N LEU A 19 -9.37 -7.89 9.11
CA LEU A 19 -9.25 -6.45 8.91
C LEU A 19 -9.61 -5.64 10.16
N GLU A 20 -10.56 -6.10 10.98
CA GLU A 20 -10.88 -5.43 12.25
C GLU A 20 -9.69 -5.47 13.22
N GLN A 21 -8.93 -6.58 13.20
CA GLN A 21 -7.72 -6.70 14.00
C GLN A 21 -6.66 -5.71 13.52
N ILE A 22 -6.43 -5.62 12.20
CA ILE A 22 -5.51 -4.66 11.58
C ILE A 22 -5.87 -3.23 12.01
N ARG A 23 -7.15 -2.85 11.92
CA ARG A 23 -7.64 -1.52 12.33
C ARG A 23 -7.48 -1.27 13.82
N LYS A 24 -7.92 -2.22 14.66
CA LYS A 24 -7.91 -2.09 16.12
C LYS A 24 -6.48 -1.93 16.66
N LEU A 25 -5.55 -2.70 16.11
CA LEU A 25 -4.14 -2.71 16.52
C LEU A 25 -3.29 -1.71 15.72
N LYS A 26 -3.89 -0.97 14.78
CA LYS A 26 -3.22 -0.01 13.88
C LYS A 26 -2.00 -0.61 13.19
N ILE A 27 -2.15 -1.83 12.68
CA ILE A 27 -1.07 -2.58 12.03
C ILE A 27 -0.77 -1.94 10.68
N LYS A 28 0.46 -1.49 10.49
CA LYS A 28 0.93 -0.91 9.24
C LYS A 28 1.49 -1.94 8.29
N TYR A 29 1.20 -1.79 7.02
CA TYR A 29 1.68 -2.65 5.95
C TYR A 29 3.20 -2.54 5.79
N PHE A 30 3.87 -3.69 5.70
CA PHE A 30 5.24 -3.76 5.19
C PHE A 30 5.51 -5.11 4.51
N ILE A 31 6.54 -5.12 3.66
CA ILE A 31 6.97 -6.30 2.90
C ILE A 31 8.20 -6.91 3.54
N TYR A 32 8.31 -8.23 3.50
CA TYR A 32 9.50 -9.00 3.89
C TYR A 32 9.65 -10.21 2.96
N ASP A 33 10.85 -10.80 2.96
CA ASP A 33 11.17 -11.90 2.07
C ASP A 33 11.07 -13.29 2.72
N THR A 34 11.33 -14.33 1.93
CA THR A 34 11.26 -15.72 2.42
C THR A 34 12.29 -16.03 3.52
N GLN A 35 13.44 -15.34 3.54
CA GLN A 35 14.45 -15.55 4.58
C GLN A 35 13.97 -14.95 5.90
N ASP A 36 13.42 -13.73 5.85
CA ASP A 36 12.75 -13.07 6.98
C ASP A 36 11.63 -13.97 7.54
N MET A 37 10.81 -14.55 6.65
CA MET A 37 9.73 -15.47 7.03
C MET A 37 10.24 -16.72 7.73
N LYS A 38 11.28 -17.37 7.19
CA LYS A 38 11.88 -18.58 7.77
C LYS A 38 12.47 -18.31 9.16
N ARG A 39 13.10 -17.14 9.33
CA ARG A 39 13.65 -16.71 10.62
C ARG A 39 12.52 -16.51 11.64
N TRP A 40 11.50 -15.74 11.27
CA TRP A 40 10.33 -15.53 12.12
C TRP A 40 9.65 -16.84 12.52
N GLN A 41 9.43 -17.76 11.57
CA GLN A 41 8.83 -19.08 11.85
C GLN A 41 9.69 -19.94 12.79
N THR A 42 11.01 -19.80 12.73
CA THR A 42 11.92 -20.51 13.61
C THR A 42 11.81 -19.95 15.03
N ASP A 43 11.86 -18.63 15.18
CA ASP A 43 11.74 -17.96 16.47
C ASP A 43 10.36 -18.17 17.10
N PHE A 44 9.30 -18.23 16.28
CA PHE A 44 7.91 -18.45 16.73
C PHE A 44 7.67 -19.82 17.38
N LYS A 45 8.59 -20.79 17.18
CA LYS A 45 8.56 -22.07 17.89
C LYS A 45 8.86 -21.88 19.39
N ASN A 46 9.60 -20.84 19.75
CA ASN A 46 9.83 -20.48 21.15
C ASN A 46 8.56 -19.82 21.72
N VAL A 47 7.89 -20.52 22.64
CA VAL A 47 6.63 -20.09 23.24
C VAL A 47 6.77 -18.77 23.99
N GLU A 48 7.93 -18.53 24.62
CA GLU A 48 8.19 -17.31 25.41
C GLU A 48 8.26 -16.05 24.53
N LEU A 49 8.62 -16.20 23.25
CA LEU A 49 8.77 -15.09 22.30
C LEU A 49 7.51 -14.82 21.47
N ARG A 50 6.49 -15.68 21.52
CA ARG A 50 5.36 -15.60 20.58
C ARG A 50 4.66 -14.26 20.59
N GLN A 51 4.39 -13.71 21.77
CA GLN A 51 3.66 -12.44 21.88
C GLN A 51 4.46 -11.28 21.27
N SER A 52 5.75 -11.16 21.63
CA SER A 52 6.62 -10.10 21.09
C SER A 52 6.88 -10.28 19.60
N LEU A 53 6.94 -11.52 19.10
CA LEU A 53 7.05 -11.80 17.66
C LEU A 53 5.78 -11.47 16.86
N VAL A 54 4.60 -11.55 17.47
CA VAL A 54 3.36 -11.08 16.84
C VAL A 54 3.32 -9.55 16.83
N GLU A 55 3.70 -8.92 17.94
CA GLU A 55 3.77 -7.46 18.06
C GLU A 55 4.82 -6.85 17.13
N SER A 56 5.91 -7.56 16.85
CA SER A 56 6.91 -7.11 15.87
C SER A 56 6.33 -7.00 14.47
N LEU A 57 5.24 -7.71 14.14
CA LEU A 57 4.56 -7.58 12.85
C LEU A 57 3.60 -6.37 12.78
N TYR A 58 3.48 -5.55 13.83
CA TYR A 58 2.57 -4.40 13.83
C TYR A 58 3.02 -3.27 12.92
N ASN A 59 4.32 -3.09 12.73
CA ASN A 59 4.86 -2.10 11.81
C ASN A 59 6.33 -2.41 11.50
N LEU A 60 6.88 -1.71 10.51
CA LEU A 60 8.25 -1.90 10.06
C LEU A 60 9.29 -1.64 11.15
N ASP A 61 9.08 -0.63 12.00
CA ASP A 61 10.01 -0.28 13.07
C ASP A 61 10.11 -1.40 14.11
N ALA A 62 8.96 -1.87 14.62
CA ALA A 62 8.90 -2.97 15.58
C ALA A 62 9.53 -4.25 15.02
N TYR A 63 9.32 -4.54 13.73
CA TYR A 63 9.91 -5.69 13.07
C TYR A 63 11.44 -5.57 12.98
N GLN A 64 11.95 -4.39 12.62
CA GLN A 64 13.39 -4.15 12.50
C GLN A 64 14.12 -4.20 13.84
N GLN A 65 13.45 -3.86 14.95
CA GLN A 65 14.05 -4.04 16.29
C GLN A 65 14.37 -5.50 16.60
N VAL A 66 13.55 -6.44 16.12
CA VAL A 66 13.80 -7.89 16.26
C VAL A 66 14.79 -8.41 15.22
N TYR A 67 14.75 -7.86 14.01
CA TYR A 67 15.59 -8.28 12.89
C TYR A 67 16.38 -7.10 12.28
N PRO A 68 17.46 -6.62 12.92
CA PRO A 68 18.14 -5.38 12.52
C PRO A 68 18.77 -5.41 11.11
N GLU A 69 19.17 -6.60 10.66
CA GLU A 69 19.88 -6.80 9.39
C GLU A 69 18.97 -7.15 8.21
N ARG A 70 17.65 -7.10 8.38
CA ARG A 70 16.72 -7.41 7.31
C ARG A 70 16.93 -6.50 6.09
N LYS A 71 16.60 -7.01 4.91
CA LYS A 71 16.49 -6.18 3.70
C LYS A 71 15.24 -5.32 3.81
N LEU A 72 15.31 -4.05 3.40
CA LEU A 72 14.18 -3.13 3.46
C LEU A 72 13.52 -3.01 2.09
N TYR A 73 12.21 -3.14 2.06
CA TYR A 73 11.41 -3.14 0.83
C TYR A 73 10.40 -2.00 0.88
N ILE A 74 10.24 -1.31 -0.24
CA ILE A 74 9.12 -0.38 -0.45
C ILE A 74 8.42 -0.75 -1.75
N ARG A 75 7.09 -0.79 -1.72
CA ARG A 75 6.30 -1.11 -2.91
C ARG A 75 6.04 0.12 -3.76
N SER A 76 5.94 -0.11 -5.06
CA SER A 76 5.65 0.90 -6.05
C SER A 76 4.43 0.52 -6.88
N ILE A 77 3.57 1.51 -7.12
CA ILE A 77 2.34 1.37 -7.91
C ILE A 77 2.48 2.20 -9.19
N PRO A 78 2.16 1.64 -10.37
CA PRO A 78 2.25 2.39 -11.64
C PRO A 78 1.23 3.53 -11.72
N SER A 79 1.66 4.77 -12.02
CA SER A 79 0.73 5.91 -12.16
C SER A 79 -0.04 5.92 -13.49
N LYS A 80 0.56 5.56 -14.63
CA LYS A 80 -0.09 5.55 -15.97
C LYS A 80 0.52 4.48 -16.91
N LYS A 81 -0.14 4.25 -18.06
CA LYS A 81 0.17 3.28 -19.14
C LYS A 81 1.59 3.37 -19.74
N GLU A 82 2.41 4.33 -19.36
CA GLU A 82 3.75 4.46 -19.91
C GLU A 82 4.70 3.47 -19.23
N LYS A 83 5.40 2.67 -20.04
CA LYS A 83 6.43 1.69 -19.62
C LYS A 83 7.64 2.32 -18.90
N ARG A 84 7.57 3.59 -18.51
CA ARG A 84 8.65 4.29 -17.83
C ARG A 84 8.51 4.04 -16.34
N LYS A 85 9.52 3.39 -15.75
CA LYS A 85 9.64 3.21 -14.29
C LYS A 85 9.49 4.53 -13.52
N GLU A 86 9.81 5.65 -14.16
CA GLU A 86 9.68 7.02 -13.65
C GLU A 86 8.24 7.42 -13.27
N ALA A 87 7.22 6.79 -13.87
CA ALA A 87 5.82 7.07 -13.55
C ALA A 87 5.31 6.26 -12.34
N SER A 88 6.14 5.42 -11.72
CA SER A 88 5.74 4.70 -10.51
C SER A 88 5.69 5.63 -9.30
N ARG A 89 4.82 5.29 -8.36
CA ARG A 89 4.59 6.03 -7.12
C ARG A 89 4.73 5.12 -5.92
N VAL A 90 5.12 5.67 -4.79
CA VAL A 90 5.17 4.98 -3.49
C VAL A 90 4.20 5.66 -2.52
N PHE A 91 3.72 4.93 -1.52
CA PHE A 91 2.89 5.52 -0.46
C PHE A 91 3.74 6.44 0.41
N ALA A 92 3.23 7.65 0.65
CA ALA A 92 3.90 8.65 1.47
C ALA A 92 4.12 8.16 2.91
N GLU A 93 3.12 7.49 3.49
CA GLU A 93 3.21 6.93 4.84
C GLU A 93 4.32 5.86 4.95
N GLU A 94 4.46 4.99 3.95
CA GLU A 94 5.53 3.99 3.93
C GLU A 94 6.92 4.62 3.83
N VAL A 95 7.05 5.78 3.16
CA VAL A 95 8.31 6.53 3.13
C VAL A 95 8.65 7.07 4.52
N LEU A 96 7.66 7.61 5.25
CA LEU A 96 7.86 8.12 6.61
C LEU A 96 8.27 7.03 7.59
N ASP A 97 7.74 5.82 7.44
CA ASP A 97 8.12 4.67 8.27
C ASP A 97 9.49 4.10 7.89
N LEU A 98 9.84 4.14 6.60
CA LEU A 98 11.09 3.58 6.09
C LEU A 98 12.32 4.39 6.50
N ILE A 99 12.26 5.73 6.43
CA ILE A 99 13.43 6.60 6.63
C ILE A 99 14.11 6.37 7.99
N PRO A 100 13.41 6.45 9.14
CA PRO A 100 14.04 6.23 10.45
C PRO A 100 14.66 4.83 10.59
N VAL A 101 14.04 3.83 9.96
CA VAL A 101 14.47 2.44 10.03
C VAL A 101 15.77 2.23 9.25
N VAL A 102 15.88 2.79 8.04
CA VAL A 102 17.11 2.70 7.23
C VAL A 102 18.24 3.47 7.93
N LEU A 103 17.95 4.68 8.42
CA LEU A 103 18.89 5.53 9.16
C LEU A 103 19.47 4.81 10.39
N ARG A 104 18.64 4.04 11.11
CA ARG A 104 19.09 3.19 12.22
C ARG A 104 20.00 2.06 11.72
N GLN A 105 19.65 1.39 10.62
CA GLN A 105 20.44 0.29 10.04
C GLN A 105 21.83 0.75 9.52
N GLN A 106 21.96 2.02 9.14
CA GLN A 106 23.23 2.63 8.73
C GLN A 106 24.00 3.31 9.87
N ASN A 107 23.57 3.13 11.13
CA ASN A 107 24.18 3.72 12.33
C ASN A 107 24.15 5.27 12.37
N THR A 108 23.18 5.90 11.70
CA THR A 108 22.93 7.35 11.80
C THR A 108 21.48 7.61 12.20
N PRO A 109 21.05 7.16 13.40
CA PRO A 109 19.67 7.29 13.84
C PRO A 109 19.25 8.76 13.90
N ILE A 110 17.98 9.00 13.59
CA ILE A 110 17.36 10.32 13.58
C ILE A 110 16.45 10.49 14.79
N SER A 111 16.28 11.73 15.24
CA SER A 111 15.32 12.07 16.27
C SER A 111 13.88 11.89 15.75
N GLU A 112 12.98 11.42 16.61
CA GLU A 112 11.54 11.39 16.30
C GLU A 112 10.98 12.78 16.00
N ASN A 113 11.62 13.82 16.57
CA ASN A 113 11.26 15.22 16.39
C ASN A 113 12.14 15.94 15.34
N ASP A 114 12.75 15.20 14.40
CA ASP A 114 13.50 15.85 13.32
C ASP A 114 12.57 16.74 12.48
N ASP A 115 12.98 17.99 12.28
CA ASP A 115 12.18 19.03 11.62
C ASP A 115 11.77 18.63 10.19
N ARG A 116 12.62 17.87 9.48
CA ARG A 116 12.31 17.41 8.12
C ARG A 116 11.21 16.36 8.16
N LEU A 117 11.27 15.40 9.09
CA LEU A 117 10.21 14.40 9.27
C LEU A 117 8.88 15.07 9.63
N MET A 118 8.90 16.02 10.55
CA MET A 118 7.71 16.77 10.94
C MET A 118 7.13 17.57 9.76
N LYS A 119 8.00 18.21 8.97
CA LYS A 119 7.59 18.91 7.74
C LYS A 119 6.90 17.97 6.75
N TYR A 120 7.43 16.77 6.51
CA TYR A 120 6.79 15.81 5.59
C TYR A 120 5.48 15.25 6.15
N ARG A 121 5.43 14.95 7.46
CA ARG A 121 4.18 14.55 8.15
C ARG A 121 3.09 15.60 7.96
N SER A 122 3.38 16.86 8.24
CA SER A 122 2.41 17.96 8.05
C SER A 122 2.07 18.21 6.57
N LYS A 123 3.04 18.05 5.65
CA LYS A 123 2.80 18.20 4.20
C LYS A 123 1.81 17.16 3.67
N TRP A 124 1.87 15.93 4.21
CA TRP A 124 1.06 14.81 3.75
C TRP A 124 -0.11 14.47 4.68
N GLU A 125 -0.32 15.28 5.72
CA GLU A 125 -1.51 15.19 6.54
C GLU A 125 -2.73 15.57 5.70
N THR A 126 -3.74 14.71 5.72
CA THR A 126 -5.00 14.92 5.01
C THR A 126 -6.13 15.00 6.03
N ASN A 127 -7.03 15.96 5.85
CA ASN A 127 -8.27 16.04 6.63
C ASN A 127 -9.28 14.94 6.23
N ASP A 128 -9.05 14.31 5.07
CA ASP A 128 -9.85 13.20 4.56
C ASP A 128 -9.16 11.87 4.87
N LYS A 129 -9.78 11.07 5.73
CA LYS A 129 -9.28 9.75 6.16
C LYS A 129 -9.37 8.69 5.08
N ASP A 130 -10.15 8.94 4.03
CA ASP A 130 -10.36 8.00 2.93
C ASP A 130 -9.36 8.25 1.78
N LEU A 131 -8.50 9.27 1.90
CA LEU A 131 -7.46 9.59 0.93
C LEU A 131 -6.08 9.15 1.40
N GLU A 132 -5.37 8.47 0.49
CA GLU A 132 -3.99 8.04 0.71
C GLU A 132 -3.04 8.86 -0.15
N ASN A 133 -2.04 9.46 0.49
CA ASN A 133 -1.03 10.22 -0.21
C ASN A 133 0.02 9.30 -0.83
N THR A 134 0.36 9.59 -2.09
CA THR A 134 1.44 8.92 -2.80
C THR A 134 2.38 9.97 -3.40
N ILE A 135 3.64 9.63 -3.55
CA ILE A 135 4.65 10.49 -4.18
C ILE A 135 5.29 9.79 -5.37
N SER A 136 5.83 10.56 -6.31
CA SER A 136 6.59 9.98 -7.42
C SER A 136 7.89 9.33 -6.93
N LEU A 137 8.43 8.37 -7.68
CA LEU A 137 9.77 7.86 -7.38
C LEU A 137 10.85 8.94 -7.41
N THR A 138 10.68 9.98 -8.24
CA THR A 138 11.61 11.11 -8.28
C THR A 138 11.60 11.88 -6.94
N GLU A 139 10.42 12.19 -6.42
CA GLU A 139 10.27 12.84 -5.11
C GLU A 139 10.81 11.94 -3.99
N PHE A 140 10.54 10.63 -4.04
CA PHE A 140 11.10 9.67 -3.10
C PHE A 140 12.63 9.70 -3.08
N TRP A 141 13.29 9.70 -4.25
CA TRP A 141 14.75 9.75 -4.32
C TRP A 141 15.34 11.05 -3.74
N TYR A 142 14.70 12.19 -3.99
CA TYR A 142 15.11 13.46 -3.40
C TYR A 142 14.98 13.47 -1.89
N ILE A 143 13.92 12.87 -1.36
CA ILE A 143 13.75 12.74 0.09
C ILE A 143 14.87 11.87 0.67
N LEU A 144 15.18 10.72 0.05
CA LEU A 144 16.28 9.89 0.53
C LEU A 144 17.63 10.63 0.54
N GLU A 145 17.88 11.51 -0.44
CA GLU A 145 19.06 12.39 -0.44
C GLU A 145 19.01 13.43 0.68
N GLU A 146 17.87 14.06 0.91
CA GLU A 146 17.69 15.06 1.97
C GLU A 146 18.00 14.48 3.37
N PHE A 147 17.76 13.18 3.57
CA PHE A 147 18.01 12.47 4.82
C PHE A 147 19.36 11.72 4.87
N ASP A 148 20.22 11.84 3.85
CA ASP A 148 21.47 11.09 3.75
C ASP A 148 21.26 9.57 3.89
N VAL A 149 20.20 9.05 3.28
CA VAL A 149 19.87 7.62 3.32
C VAL A 149 20.71 6.86 2.29
N ASP A 150 21.39 5.80 2.75
CA ASP A 150 22.02 4.82 1.87
C ASP A 150 20.97 4.04 1.07
N LYS A 151 20.75 4.51 -0.16
CA LYS A 151 19.77 3.96 -1.13
C LYS A 151 20.01 2.48 -1.45
N THR A 152 21.23 1.96 -1.27
CA THR A 152 21.54 0.55 -1.58
C THR A 152 20.89 -0.44 -0.61
N ARG A 153 20.40 0.05 0.54
CA ARG A 153 19.71 -0.73 1.58
C ARG A 153 18.22 -0.92 1.31
N ILE A 154 17.67 -0.15 0.36
CA ILE A 154 16.25 -0.14 0.03
C ILE A 154 16.04 -0.82 -1.32
N MET A 155 15.13 -1.79 -1.36
CA MET A 155 14.68 -2.40 -2.59
C MET A 155 13.28 -1.92 -2.95
N ILE A 156 13.16 -1.21 -4.07
CA ILE A 156 11.86 -0.87 -4.64
C ILE A 156 11.33 -2.11 -5.38
N CYS A 157 10.11 -2.50 -5.05
CA CYS A 157 9.46 -3.65 -5.66
C CYS A 157 8.07 -3.28 -6.21
N PRO A 158 7.53 -3.99 -7.22
CA PRO A 158 6.14 -3.82 -7.63
C PRO A 158 5.17 -4.14 -6.49
N ASP A 159 4.04 -3.43 -6.39
CA ASP A 159 3.00 -3.78 -5.43
C ASP A 159 2.45 -5.20 -5.71
N PRO A 160 2.50 -6.13 -4.73
CA PRO A 160 2.09 -7.51 -4.96
C PRO A 160 0.61 -7.68 -5.33
N VAL A 161 -0.26 -6.82 -4.80
CA VAL A 161 -1.71 -6.88 -5.04
C VAL A 161 -2.02 -6.35 -6.43
N TYR A 162 -1.36 -5.27 -6.84
CA TYR A 162 -1.42 -4.75 -8.19
C TYR A 162 -1.01 -5.80 -9.22
N GLU A 163 0.16 -6.43 -9.04
CA GLU A 163 0.66 -7.46 -9.96
C GLU A 163 -0.30 -8.65 -10.07
N LEU A 164 -0.98 -9.02 -8.97
CA LEU A 164 -1.97 -10.09 -8.96
C LEU A 164 -3.29 -9.70 -9.63
N THR A 165 -3.75 -8.45 -9.46
CA THR A 165 -5.08 -8.01 -9.87
C THR A 165 -5.12 -7.41 -11.26
N MET A 166 -4.01 -6.85 -11.75
CA MET A 166 -3.94 -6.27 -13.10
C MET A 166 -4.30 -7.30 -14.19
N PRO A 167 -3.68 -8.50 -14.24
CA PRO A 167 -4.00 -9.50 -15.26
C PRO A 167 -5.48 -9.92 -15.23
N LYS A 168 -6.04 -10.04 -14.03
CA LYS A 168 -7.45 -10.37 -13.81
C LYS A 168 -8.39 -9.30 -14.36
N MET A 169 -8.02 -8.02 -14.22
CA MET A 169 -8.81 -6.91 -14.75
C MET A 169 -8.69 -6.78 -16.28
N VAL A 170 -7.48 -6.83 -16.84
CA VAL A 170 -7.26 -6.46 -18.26
C VAL A 170 -7.29 -7.65 -19.20
N LYS A 171 -6.82 -8.82 -18.77
CA LYS A 171 -6.73 -10.02 -19.64
C LYS A 171 -7.91 -10.95 -19.43
N GLU A 172 -8.21 -11.26 -18.17
CA GLU A 172 -9.24 -12.26 -17.83
C GLU A 172 -10.64 -11.64 -17.73
N LEU A 173 -10.73 -10.32 -17.54
CA LEU A 173 -11.98 -9.57 -17.35
C LEU A 173 -12.81 -10.09 -16.15
N THR A 174 -12.16 -10.76 -15.19
CA THR A 174 -12.79 -11.35 -14.00
C THR A 174 -12.88 -10.36 -12.84
N MET A 175 -12.13 -9.26 -12.89
CA MET A 175 -12.18 -8.17 -11.91
C MET A 175 -12.63 -6.86 -12.55
N ARG A 176 -13.57 -6.18 -11.89
CA ARG A 176 -14.13 -4.89 -12.36
C ARG A 176 -13.29 -3.68 -11.95
N THR A 177 -12.50 -3.81 -10.89
CA THR A 177 -11.73 -2.71 -10.31
C THR A 177 -10.29 -3.12 -10.04
N LEU A 178 -9.40 -2.14 -10.09
CA LEU A 178 -7.99 -2.28 -9.73
C LEU A 178 -7.75 -1.64 -8.37
N ASN A 179 -7.73 -2.48 -7.35
CA ASN A 179 -7.50 -2.07 -5.96
C ASN A 179 -6.08 -2.44 -5.53
N VAL A 180 -5.54 -1.63 -4.63
CA VAL A 180 -4.34 -1.95 -3.84
C VAL A 180 -4.70 -1.84 -2.36
N ILE A 181 -3.87 -2.43 -1.49
CA ILE A 181 -4.03 -2.28 -0.04
C ILE A 181 -3.27 -1.04 0.40
N SER A 182 -3.85 -0.16 1.19
CA SER A 182 -3.18 1.03 1.71
C SER A 182 -2.18 0.68 2.82
N PRO A 183 -1.34 1.63 3.26
CA PRO A 183 -0.45 1.45 4.41
C PRO A 183 -1.18 1.01 5.70
N TRP A 184 -2.48 1.31 5.81
CA TRP A 184 -3.32 1.00 6.97
C TRP A 184 -4.25 -0.20 6.79
N GLY A 185 -4.13 -0.92 5.66
CA GLY A 185 -4.93 -2.13 5.42
C GLY A 185 -6.26 -1.91 4.73
N GLU A 186 -6.57 -0.69 4.31
CA GLU A 186 -7.78 -0.40 3.56
C GLU A 186 -7.62 -0.73 2.08
N GLN A 187 -8.70 -1.19 1.44
CA GLN A 187 -8.69 -1.31 -0.02
C GLN A 187 -8.89 0.07 -0.64
N VAL A 188 -7.89 0.51 -1.40
CA VAL A 188 -7.92 1.81 -2.07
C VAL A 188 -7.76 1.64 -3.57
N MET A 189 -8.34 2.57 -4.32
CA MET A 189 -8.26 2.62 -5.76
C MET A 189 -7.94 4.04 -6.21
N ARG A 190 -7.43 4.17 -7.43
CA ARG A 190 -7.22 5.49 -8.04
C ARG A 190 -8.56 6.17 -8.32
N SER A 191 -8.60 7.49 -8.22
CA SER A 191 -9.81 8.29 -8.46
C SER A 191 -10.38 8.07 -9.86
N GLU A 192 -9.52 7.89 -10.88
CA GLU A 192 -9.99 7.62 -12.25
C GLU A 192 -10.66 6.25 -12.37
N GLN A 193 -10.19 5.25 -11.60
CA GLN A 193 -10.84 3.94 -11.53
C GLN A 193 -12.14 4.01 -10.74
N ALA A 194 -12.20 4.81 -9.66
CA ALA A 194 -13.42 5.03 -8.90
C ALA A 194 -14.52 5.67 -9.75
N VAL A 195 -14.20 6.74 -10.49
CA VAL A 195 -15.13 7.41 -11.41
C VAL A 195 -15.63 6.43 -12.48
N PHE A 196 -14.72 5.66 -13.08
CA PHE A 196 -15.10 4.67 -14.08
C PHE A 196 -15.98 3.56 -13.51
N HIS A 197 -15.67 3.07 -12.30
CA HIS A 197 -16.47 2.06 -11.63
C HIS A 197 -17.87 2.58 -11.29
N ILE A 198 -17.98 3.81 -10.78
CA ILE A 198 -19.26 4.48 -10.54
C ILE A 198 -20.05 4.57 -11.84
N PHE A 199 -19.44 4.96 -12.96
CA PHE A 199 -20.11 4.99 -14.25
C PHE A 199 -20.62 3.59 -14.67
N GLN A 200 -19.81 2.55 -14.54
CA GLN A 200 -20.22 1.18 -14.88
C GLN A 200 -21.38 0.69 -14.02
N VAL A 201 -21.35 0.95 -12.72
CA VAL A 201 -22.36 0.48 -11.77
C VAL A 201 -23.62 1.33 -11.83
N VAL A 202 -23.50 2.65 -11.83
CA VAL A 202 -24.66 3.56 -11.72
C VAL A 202 -25.29 3.81 -13.09
N TYR A 203 -24.51 3.92 -14.16
CA TYR A 203 -25.05 4.22 -15.48
C TYR A 203 -25.25 2.97 -16.32
N CYS A 204 -24.22 2.14 -16.51
CA CYS A 204 -24.30 1.02 -17.44
C CYS A 204 -25.12 -0.17 -16.93
N SER A 205 -25.28 -0.33 -15.61
CA SER A 205 -26.07 -1.44 -15.04
C SER A 205 -27.58 -1.18 -15.01
N VAL A 206 -27.98 0.08 -15.23
CA VAL A 206 -29.39 0.47 -15.29
C VAL A 206 -29.96 0.11 -16.66
N ASN A 207 -31.09 -0.60 -16.65
CA ASN A 207 -31.87 -0.80 -17.86
C ASN A 207 -32.69 0.46 -18.17
N TRP A 208 -32.14 1.34 -19.00
CA TRP A 208 -32.77 2.58 -19.43
C TRP A 208 -34.04 2.40 -20.29
N THR A 209 -34.39 1.17 -20.66
CA THR A 209 -35.63 0.87 -21.38
C THR A 209 -36.82 0.60 -20.46
N THR A 210 -36.59 0.38 -19.16
CA THR A 210 -37.63 0.05 -18.19
C THR A 210 -37.74 1.14 -17.12
N ASP A 211 -38.93 1.72 -16.95
CA ASP A 211 -39.17 2.67 -15.87
C ASP A 211 -39.28 1.90 -14.55
N SER A 212 -38.29 2.08 -13.69
CA SER A 212 -38.18 1.39 -12.40
C SER A 212 -38.14 2.38 -11.23
N CYS A 213 -38.42 3.66 -11.50
CA CYS A 213 -38.51 4.68 -10.47
C CYS A 213 -39.73 4.41 -9.59
N ARG A 214 -39.51 4.19 -8.29
CA ARG A 214 -40.60 3.96 -7.31
C ARG A 214 -41.19 5.26 -6.73
N THR A 215 -40.59 6.40 -7.06
CA THR A 215 -40.88 7.69 -6.41
C THR A 215 -41.60 8.66 -7.35
N HIS A 216 -41.31 8.58 -8.65
CA HIS A 216 -41.95 9.42 -9.66
C HIS A 216 -42.51 8.50 -10.76
N ASP A 217 -43.82 8.56 -10.96
CA ASP A 217 -44.44 7.94 -12.12
C ASP A 217 -43.91 8.61 -13.41
N GLU A 218 -43.55 7.80 -14.41
CA GLU A 218 -43.10 8.25 -15.74
C GLU A 218 -41.76 9.00 -15.80
N CYS A 219 -40.87 8.79 -14.82
CA CYS A 219 -39.53 9.39 -14.72
C CYS A 219 -38.71 9.32 -16.03
N LEU A 220 -38.87 8.26 -16.82
CA LEU A 220 -38.17 8.12 -18.10
C LEU A 220 -38.75 8.96 -19.25
N LYS A 221 -40.04 9.35 -19.21
CA LYS A 221 -40.65 10.16 -20.28
C LYS A 221 -40.08 11.58 -20.29
N ASP A 222 -39.83 12.16 -19.12
CA ASP A 222 -39.27 13.50 -18.97
C ASP A 222 -37.78 13.57 -19.37
N PHE A 223 -37.06 12.45 -19.33
CA PHE A 223 -35.67 12.36 -19.77
C PHE A 223 -35.48 12.30 -21.29
N LYS A 224 -36.50 11.85 -22.04
CA LYS A 224 -36.42 11.64 -23.49
C LYS A 224 -36.73 12.89 -24.32
N VAL A 225 -36.77 14.08 -23.71
CA VAL A 225 -37.02 15.32 -24.46
C VAL A 225 -35.74 15.80 -25.15
N LYS A 226 -35.43 15.22 -26.31
CA LYS A 226 -34.79 15.87 -27.46
C LYS A 226 -35.26 15.23 -28.76
#